data_AF-A0AA38J0V1-F1
#
_entry.id   AF-A0AA38J0V1-F1
#
_cell.length_a   1.000
_cell.length_b   1.000
_cell.length_c   1.000
_cell.angle_alpha   90.00
_cell.angle_beta   90.00
_cell.angle_gamma   90.00
#
_symmetry.space_group_name_H-M   'P 1'
#
loop_
_entity.id
_entity.type
_entity.pdbx_description
1 polymer ?
#
loop_
_entity_poly.entity_id
_entity_poly.type
_entity_poly.pdbx_seq_one_letter_code
_entity_poly.pdbx_strand_id
1 'polypeptide(L)'
;MKVKEKRSAMSDEDIIKRKLLIDGDGTGDDRRLNVISKTLRKWANSTEESPLENQATHDKLLAQLSLCEYSVKRSQLLTKTTAKQLENYKKIYEKFEEQINEVKESIKQNKDNLVQAKIWKQNHMMYDLLAQSIAEQPARKETNLRLSNLQAELKELHREKELLEQKLDMRRKQFHVLVSSASKLQAMLEEADNDYNNSSLLEDVADSTGPEPMSE
;
A
#
# COMPACT_ATOMS: atom_id res chain seq x y z
N MET A 1 -62.99 -30.26 -7.01
CA MET A 1 -63.10 -30.97 -8.30
C MET A 1 -61.68 -31.18 -8.84
N LYS A 2 -61.32 -32.44 -9.03
CA LYS A 2 -60.03 -33.08 -9.35
C LYS A 2 -58.86 -32.22 -9.88
N VAL A 3 -57.75 -32.25 -9.12
CA VAL A 3 -56.38 -32.00 -9.60
C VAL A 3 -56.13 -32.93 -10.79
N LYS A 4 -55.99 -32.35 -11.98
CA LYS A 4 -55.71 -33.09 -13.21
C LYS A 4 -54.21 -33.40 -13.20
N GLU A 5 -53.90 -34.55 -12.62
CA GLU A 5 -52.60 -35.20 -12.68
C GLU A 5 -52.14 -35.23 -14.14
N LYS A 6 -51.16 -34.38 -14.44
CA LYS A 6 -50.52 -34.32 -15.75
C LYS A 6 -49.69 -35.59 -15.87
N ARG A 7 -50.31 -36.69 -16.32
CA ARG A 7 -49.59 -37.86 -16.84
C ARG A 7 -48.55 -37.32 -17.81
N SER A 8 -47.29 -37.31 -17.41
CA SER A 8 -46.20 -37.01 -18.33
C SER A 8 -46.27 -38.09 -19.40
N ALA A 9 -46.73 -37.72 -20.59
CA ALA A 9 -46.42 -38.49 -21.78
C ALA A 9 -44.92 -38.74 -21.72
N MET A 10 -44.50 -40.01 -21.76
CA MET A 10 -43.08 -40.36 -21.78
C MET A 10 -42.39 -39.40 -22.73
N SER A 11 -41.40 -38.66 -22.22
CA SER A 11 -40.63 -37.74 -23.05
C SER A 11 -40.11 -38.52 -24.25
N ASP A 12 -40.04 -37.92 -25.43
CA ASP A 12 -39.46 -38.59 -26.61
C ASP A 12 -38.06 -39.15 -26.29
N GLU A 13 -37.34 -38.52 -25.36
CA GLU A 13 -36.07 -38.99 -24.81
C GLU A 13 -36.19 -40.31 -24.04
N ASP A 14 -37.27 -40.50 -23.27
CA ASP A 14 -37.56 -41.75 -22.56
C ASP A 14 -37.98 -42.86 -23.53
N ILE A 15 -38.68 -42.52 -24.61
CA ILE A 15 -39.04 -43.45 -25.68
C ILE A 15 -37.78 -43.87 -26.45
N ILE A 16 -36.89 -42.93 -26.77
CA ILE A 16 -35.59 -43.20 -27.42
C ILE A 16 -34.69 -44.04 -26.51
N LYS A 17 -34.58 -43.70 -25.22
CA LYS A 17 -33.82 -44.51 -24.24
C LYS A 17 -34.40 -45.91 -24.11
N ARG A 18 -35.72 -46.06 -24.02
CA ARG A 18 -36.38 -47.36 -23.92
C ARG A 18 -36.21 -48.18 -25.21
N LYS A 19 -36.25 -47.54 -26.38
CA LYS A 19 -36.00 -48.18 -27.67
C LYS A 19 -34.54 -48.60 -27.84
N LEU A 20 -33.57 -47.77 -27.44
CA LEU A 20 -32.16 -48.19 -27.34
C LEU A 20 -32.01 -49.36 -26.35
N LEU A 21 -32.60 -49.28 -25.15
CA LEU A 21 -32.48 -50.36 -24.16
C LEU A 21 -33.07 -51.69 -24.63
N ILE A 22 -34.16 -51.67 -25.41
CA ILE A 22 -34.80 -52.88 -25.97
C ILE A 22 -34.01 -53.41 -27.18
N ASP A 23 -33.46 -52.53 -28.03
CA ASP A 23 -32.81 -52.89 -29.30
C ASP A 23 -31.26 -53.01 -29.17
N GLY A 24 -30.71 -52.76 -27.98
CA GLY A 24 -29.28 -52.65 -27.70
C GLY A 24 -28.66 -51.35 -28.23
N ASP A 25 -27.45 -51.42 -28.79
CA ASP A 25 -26.78 -50.26 -29.43
C ASP A 25 -27.45 -49.80 -30.74
N GLY A 26 -28.77 -50.03 -30.90
CA GLY A 26 -29.50 -49.82 -32.15
C GLY A 26 -29.07 -50.78 -33.27
N THR A 27 -28.36 -51.86 -32.93
CA THR A 27 -27.76 -52.80 -33.89
C THR A 27 -28.69 -53.92 -34.35
N GLY A 28 -29.93 -53.96 -33.82
CA GLY A 28 -30.93 -54.96 -34.16
C GLY A 28 -30.60 -56.34 -33.61
N ASP A 29 -30.00 -56.42 -32.42
CA ASP A 29 -29.55 -57.67 -31.80
C ASP A 29 -30.73 -58.59 -31.49
N ASP A 30 -31.83 -58.02 -30.97
CA ASP A 30 -33.08 -58.75 -30.77
C ASP A 30 -33.64 -59.32 -32.08
N ARG A 31 -33.61 -58.53 -33.16
CA ARG A 31 -34.00 -59.00 -34.50
C ARG A 31 -33.10 -60.15 -34.97
N ARG A 32 -31.79 -60.08 -34.74
CA ARG A 32 -30.83 -61.14 -35.11
C ARG A 32 -31.09 -62.42 -34.33
N LEU A 33 -31.30 -62.32 -33.01
CA LEU A 33 -31.66 -63.46 -32.16
C LEU A 33 -32.99 -64.09 -32.56
N ASN A 34 -33.99 -63.28 -32.89
CA ASN A 34 -35.27 -63.75 -33.40
C ASN A 34 -35.15 -64.49 -34.75
N VAL A 35 -34.26 -64.04 -35.64
CA VAL A 35 -33.97 -64.72 -36.91
C VAL A 35 -33.27 -66.06 -36.69
N ILE A 36 -32.28 -66.13 -35.80
CA ILE A 36 -31.62 -67.39 -35.43
C ILE A 36 -32.64 -68.35 -34.84
N SER A 37 -33.47 -67.88 -33.90
CA SER A 37 -34.51 -68.67 -33.24
C SER A 37 -35.50 -69.28 -34.23
N LYS A 38 -35.95 -68.50 -35.24
CA LYS A 38 -36.83 -68.98 -36.31
C LYS A 38 -36.12 -69.97 -37.24
N THR A 39 -34.87 -69.69 -37.62
CA THR A 39 -34.09 -70.54 -38.51
C THR A 39 -33.74 -71.87 -37.85
N LEU A 40 -33.44 -71.87 -36.55
CA LEU A 40 -33.18 -73.06 -35.74
C LEU A 40 -34.43 -73.94 -35.62
N ARG A 41 -35.59 -73.34 -35.34
CA ARG A 41 -36.87 -74.08 -35.33
C ARG A 41 -37.20 -74.66 -36.70
N LYS A 42 -36.89 -73.96 -37.78
CA LYS A 42 -37.08 -74.50 -39.14
C LYS A 42 -36.19 -75.73 -39.35
N TRP A 43 -34.88 -75.56 -39.13
CA TRP A 43 -33.88 -76.61 -39.28
C TRP A 43 -34.19 -77.87 -38.44
N ALA A 44 -34.59 -77.68 -37.18
CA ALA A 44 -34.93 -78.79 -36.28
C ALA A 44 -36.19 -79.58 -36.67
N ASN A 45 -37.09 -78.98 -37.45
CA ASN A 45 -38.33 -79.62 -37.91
C ASN A 45 -38.25 -80.05 -39.39
N SER A 46 -37.13 -79.83 -40.07
CA SER A 46 -36.88 -80.20 -41.46
C SER A 46 -36.71 -81.72 -41.59
N THR A 47 -37.84 -82.46 -41.61
CA THR A 47 -37.85 -83.93 -41.70
C THR A 47 -37.87 -84.43 -43.16
N GLU A 48 -38.14 -83.55 -44.12
CA GLU A 48 -38.32 -83.90 -45.56
C GLU A 48 -37.45 -83.07 -46.54
N GLU A 49 -36.53 -82.22 -46.05
CA GLU A 49 -35.66 -81.39 -46.92
C GLU A 49 -34.44 -82.19 -47.45
N SER A 50 -33.97 -81.84 -48.65
CA SER A 50 -32.79 -82.46 -49.28
C SER A 50 -31.55 -82.31 -48.36
N PRO A 51 -30.67 -83.32 -48.25
CA PRO A 51 -29.48 -83.26 -47.39
C PRO A 51 -28.60 -82.01 -47.62
N LEU A 52 -28.59 -81.50 -48.86
CA LEU A 52 -27.86 -80.28 -49.24
C LEU A 52 -28.48 -78.99 -48.69
N GLU A 53 -29.82 -78.92 -48.62
CA GLU A 53 -30.54 -77.77 -48.08
C GLU A 53 -30.44 -77.72 -46.55
N ASN A 54 -30.45 -78.90 -45.92
CA ASN A 54 -30.23 -79.07 -44.49
C ASN A 54 -28.81 -78.63 -44.07
N GLN A 55 -27.79 -78.98 -44.86
CA GLN A 55 -26.42 -78.51 -44.63
C GLN A 55 -26.28 -76.98 -44.83
N ALA A 56 -26.88 -76.42 -45.88
CA ALA A 56 -26.82 -74.98 -46.14
C ALA A 56 -27.51 -74.14 -45.05
N THR A 57 -28.60 -74.64 -44.47
CA THR A 57 -29.29 -73.99 -43.35
C THR A 57 -28.51 -74.11 -42.03
N HIS A 58 -27.82 -75.23 -41.81
CA HIS A 58 -26.86 -75.39 -40.70
C HIS A 58 -25.68 -74.42 -40.79
N ASP A 59 -25.04 -74.30 -41.96
CA ASP A 59 -23.91 -73.37 -42.16
C ASP A 59 -24.34 -71.91 -41.98
N LYS A 60 -25.57 -71.58 -42.41
CA LYS A 60 -26.19 -70.27 -42.16
C LYS A 60 -26.41 -70.01 -40.67
N LEU A 61 -26.82 -71.01 -39.89
CA LEU A 61 -26.97 -70.90 -38.43
C LEU A 61 -25.61 -70.64 -37.76
N LEU A 62 -24.57 -71.37 -38.15
CA LEU A 62 -23.21 -71.19 -37.62
C LEU A 62 -22.66 -69.78 -37.91
N ALA A 63 -22.88 -69.27 -39.14
CA ALA A 63 -22.47 -67.92 -39.51
C ALA A 63 -23.20 -66.85 -38.68
N GLN A 64 -24.50 -67.02 -38.44
CA GLN A 64 -25.29 -66.10 -37.61
C GLN A 64 -24.89 -66.15 -36.14
N LEU A 65 -24.57 -67.34 -35.61
CA LEU A 65 -24.07 -67.51 -34.24
C LEU A 65 -22.72 -66.81 -34.06
N SER A 66 -21.79 -67.02 -35.00
CA SER A 66 -20.47 -66.36 -35.00
C SER A 66 -20.58 -64.83 -34.99
N LEU A 67 -21.55 -64.28 -35.74
CA LEU A 67 -21.80 -62.83 -35.75
C LEU A 67 -22.35 -62.33 -34.41
N CYS A 68 -23.19 -63.11 -33.74
CA CYS A 68 -23.71 -62.76 -32.41
C CYS A 68 -22.60 -62.80 -31.36
N GLU A 69 -21.75 -63.83 -31.37
CA GLU A 69 -20.59 -63.91 -30.50
C GLU A 69 -19.65 -62.71 -30.68
N TYR A 70 -19.41 -62.31 -31.93
CA TYR A 70 -18.64 -61.09 -32.22
C TYR A 70 -19.31 -59.83 -31.66
N SER A 71 -20.62 -59.67 -31.84
CA SER A 71 -21.38 -58.52 -31.30
C SER A 71 -21.24 -58.43 -29.78
N VAL A 72 -21.36 -59.55 -29.08
CA VAL A 72 -21.23 -59.63 -27.61
C VAL A 72 -19.80 -59.25 -27.18
N LYS A 73 -18.77 -59.83 -27.81
CA LYS A 73 -17.36 -59.51 -27.51
C LYS A 73 -17.06 -58.03 -27.73
N ARG A 74 -17.57 -57.46 -28.82
CA ARG A 74 -17.43 -56.03 -29.15
C ARG A 74 -18.10 -55.15 -28.08
N SER A 75 -19.33 -55.46 -27.69
CA SER A 75 -20.08 -54.71 -26.66
C SER A 75 -19.37 -54.75 -25.29
N GLN A 76 -18.85 -55.91 -24.89
CA GLN A 76 -18.07 -56.05 -23.66
C GLN A 76 -16.79 -55.20 -23.70
N LEU A 77 -16.07 -55.21 -24.82
CA LEU A 77 -14.86 -54.38 -24.99
C LEU A 77 -15.21 -52.90 -24.97
N LEU A 78 -16.27 -52.49 -25.66
CA LEU A 78 -16.75 -51.10 -25.67
C LEU A 78 -17.11 -50.63 -24.26
N THR A 79 -17.82 -51.46 -23.49
CA THR A 79 -18.17 -51.15 -22.10
C THR A 79 -16.93 -50.96 -21.24
N LYS A 80 -15.93 -51.86 -21.35
CA LYS A 80 -14.64 -51.74 -20.63
C LYS A 80 -13.88 -50.47 -21.01
N THR A 81 -13.80 -50.16 -22.30
CA THR A 81 -13.11 -48.95 -22.79
C THR A 81 -13.84 -47.68 -22.35
N THR A 82 -15.17 -47.66 -22.42
CA THR A 82 -16.00 -46.53 -21.99
C THR A 82 -15.84 -46.27 -20.49
N ALA A 83 -15.81 -47.33 -19.66
CA ALA A 83 -15.56 -47.19 -18.23
C ALA A 83 -14.18 -46.56 -17.94
N LYS A 84 -13.13 -47.00 -18.65
CA LYS A 84 -11.78 -46.41 -18.54
C LYS A 84 -11.74 -44.95 -19.02
N GLN A 85 -12.43 -44.64 -20.11
CA GLN A 85 -12.53 -43.26 -20.61
C GLN A 85 -13.24 -42.36 -19.60
N LEU A 86 -14.33 -42.83 -18.98
CA LEU A 86 -15.04 -42.10 -17.94
C LEU A 86 -14.14 -41.80 -16.72
N GLU A 87 -13.34 -42.77 -16.29
CA GLU A 87 -12.37 -42.57 -15.20
C GLU A 87 -11.29 -41.53 -15.59
N ASN A 88 -10.77 -41.59 -16.81
CA ASN A 88 -9.81 -40.60 -17.30
C ASN A 88 -10.43 -39.20 -17.37
N TYR A 89 -11.68 -39.07 -17.82
CA TYR A 89 -12.36 -37.78 -17.81
C TYR A 89 -12.49 -37.23 -16.39
N LYS A 90 -12.88 -38.06 -15.41
CA LYS A 90 -12.94 -37.63 -14.00
C LYS A 90 -11.60 -37.09 -13.50
N LYS A 91 -10.49 -37.79 -13.77
CA LYS A 91 -9.14 -37.34 -13.41
C LYS A 91 -8.76 -36.02 -14.07
N ILE A 92 -9.17 -35.81 -15.33
CA ILE A 92 -8.92 -34.54 -16.04
C ILE A 92 -9.76 -33.41 -15.42
N TYR A 93 -11.02 -33.69 -15.05
CA TYR A 93 -11.87 -32.72 -14.36
C TYR A 93 -11.28 -32.30 -13.01
N GLU A 94 -10.82 -33.24 -12.19
CA GLU A 94 -10.16 -32.95 -10.91
C GLU A 94 -8.92 -32.06 -11.12
N LYS A 95 -8.08 -32.37 -12.11
CA LYS A 95 -6.92 -31.53 -12.46
C LYS A 95 -7.31 -30.12 -12.90
N PHE A 96 -8.38 -29.97 -13.66
CA PHE A 96 -8.86 -28.65 -14.05
C PHE A 96 -9.39 -27.87 -12.85
N GLU A 97 -10.09 -28.52 -11.91
CA GLU A 97 -10.52 -27.86 -10.68
C GLU A 97 -9.34 -27.39 -9.83
N GLU A 98 -8.29 -28.21 -9.69
CA GLU A 98 -7.05 -27.83 -9.01
C GLU A 98 -6.40 -26.61 -9.67
N GLN A 99 -6.22 -26.63 -11.00
CA GLN A 99 -5.64 -25.52 -11.75
C GLN A 99 -6.48 -24.23 -11.65
N ILE A 100 -7.81 -24.35 -11.70
CA ILE A 100 -8.71 -23.21 -11.53
C ILE A 100 -8.53 -22.60 -10.13
N ASN A 101 -8.41 -23.43 -9.09
CA ASN A 101 -8.21 -22.95 -7.74
C ASN A 101 -6.84 -22.31 -7.55
N GLU A 102 -5.77 -22.87 -8.14
CA GLU A 102 -4.44 -22.27 -8.15
C GLU A 102 -4.44 -20.89 -8.83
N VAL A 103 -5.07 -20.77 -10.00
CA VAL A 103 -5.19 -19.49 -10.71
C VAL A 103 -5.99 -18.48 -9.89
N LYS A 104 -7.08 -18.90 -9.24
CA LYS A 104 -7.87 -18.02 -8.36
C LYS A 104 -7.04 -17.49 -7.20
N GLU A 105 -6.23 -18.34 -6.56
CA GLU A 105 -5.36 -17.92 -5.46
C GLU A 105 -4.24 -16.99 -5.96
N SER A 106 -3.64 -17.29 -7.11
CA SER A 106 -2.66 -16.41 -7.76
C SER A 106 -3.24 -15.02 -8.08
N ILE A 107 -4.47 -14.95 -8.58
CA ILE A 107 -5.18 -13.68 -8.82
C ILE A 107 -5.38 -12.92 -7.51
N LYS A 108 -5.75 -13.59 -6.43
CA LYS A 108 -5.94 -12.97 -5.12
C LYS A 108 -4.62 -12.38 -4.59
N GLN A 109 -3.54 -13.16 -4.63
CA GLN A 109 -2.20 -12.70 -4.25
C GLN A 109 -1.75 -11.51 -5.10
N ASN A 110 -1.96 -11.55 -6.42
CA ASN A 110 -1.61 -10.45 -7.30
C ASN A 110 -2.42 -9.18 -7.02
N LYS A 111 -3.69 -9.29 -6.62
CA LYS A 111 -4.48 -8.14 -6.17
C LYS A 111 -3.91 -7.52 -4.91
N ASP A 112 -3.53 -8.33 -3.92
CA ASP A 112 -2.95 -7.85 -2.68
C ASP A 112 -1.60 -7.16 -2.94
N ASN A 113 -0.74 -7.78 -3.76
CA ASN A 113 0.53 -7.20 -4.20
C ASN A 113 0.33 -5.88 -4.93
N LEU A 114 -0.71 -5.76 -5.77
CA LEU A 114 -1.03 -4.51 -6.46
C LEU A 114 -1.42 -3.40 -5.48
N VAL A 115 -2.19 -3.72 -4.43
CA VAL A 115 -2.55 -2.75 -3.39
C VAL A 115 -1.29 -2.28 -2.65
N GLN A 116 -0.42 -3.21 -2.26
CA GLN A 116 0.85 -2.88 -1.60
C GLN A 116 1.76 -2.02 -2.49
N ALA A 117 1.87 -2.36 -3.78
CA ALA A 117 2.66 -1.58 -4.74
C ALA A 117 2.11 -0.15 -4.92
N LYS A 118 0.79 0.03 -4.90
CA LYS A 118 0.16 1.36 -4.94
C LYS A 118 0.50 2.19 -3.70
N ILE A 119 0.43 1.59 -2.51
CA ILE A 119 0.81 2.25 -1.26
C ILE A 119 2.28 2.65 -1.31
N TRP A 120 3.16 1.75 -1.74
CA TRP A 120 4.59 2.03 -1.86
C TRP A 120 4.86 3.19 -2.82
N LYS A 121 4.20 3.20 -3.98
CA LYS A 121 4.31 4.30 -4.94
C LYS A 121 3.83 5.63 -4.36
N GLN A 122 2.70 5.63 -3.64
CA GLN A 122 2.19 6.84 -3.00
C GLN A 122 3.16 7.35 -1.93
N ASN A 123 3.66 6.47 -1.07
CA ASN A 123 4.63 6.83 -0.05
C ASN A 123 5.92 7.37 -0.67
N HIS A 124 6.42 6.75 -1.73
CA HIS A 124 7.60 7.21 -2.46
C HIS A 124 7.40 8.63 -3.01
N MET A 125 6.26 8.90 -3.65
CA MET A 125 5.93 10.24 -4.14
C MET A 125 5.82 11.27 -3.02
N MET A 126 5.28 10.91 -1.85
CA MET A 126 5.24 11.80 -0.69
C MET A 126 6.65 12.10 -0.17
N TYR A 127 7.54 11.10 -0.15
CA TYR A 127 8.94 11.31 0.23
C TYR A 127 9.68 12.19 -0.76
N ASP A 128 9.45 12.02 -2.07
CA ASP A 128 10.08 12.85 -3.09
C ASP A 128 9.61 14.31 -2.98
N LEU A 129 8.32 14.53 -2.76
CA LEU A 129 7.76 15.87 -2.58
C LEU A 129 8.29 16.54 -1.30
N LEU A 130 8.41 15.78 -0.21
CA LEU A 130 9.02 16.27 1.03
C LEU A 130 10.52 16.58 0.82
N ALA A 131 11.24 15.71 0.11
CA ALA A 131 12.66 15.91 -0.19
C ALA A 131 12.88 17.16 -1.06
N GLN A 132 12.00 17.42 -2.03
CA GLN A 132 12.02 18.64 -2.82
C GLN A 132 11.82 19.88 -1.93
N SER A 133 10.81 19.87 -1.05
CA SER A 133 10.58 20.97 -0.11
C SER A 133 11.75 21.17 0.87
N ILE A 134 12.42 20.10 1.31
CA ILE A 134 13.62 20.18 2.14
C ILE A 134 14.81 20.77 1.34
N ALA A 135 14.93 20.42 0.05
CA ALA A 135 16.02 20.91 -0.80
C ALA A 135 15.90 22.41 -1.13
N GLU A 136 14.69 22.98 -1.09
CA GLU A 136 14.48 24.44 -1.19
C GLU A 136 15.05 25.19 0.02
N GLN A 137 15.17 24.53 1.17
CA GLN A 137 15.73 25.12 2.38
C GLN A 137 17.26 25.06 2.36
N PRO A 138 17.97 26.06 2.92
CA PRO A 138 19.42 26.09 2.92
C PRO A 138 20.01 24.92 3.71
N ALA A 139 21.22 24.51 3.32
CA ALA A 139 21.88 23.40 3.97
C ALA A 139 22.08 23.65 5.48
N ARG A 140 21.73 22.66 6.30
CA ARG A 140 21.82 22.76 7.76
C ARG A 140 23.23 23.10 8.25
N LYS A 141 24.26 22.56 7.58
CA LYS A 141 25.67 22.84 7.89
C LYS A 141 26.03 24.31 7.70
N GLU A 142 25.63 24.89 6.57
CA GLU A 142 25.88 26.31 6.27
C GLU A 142 25.13 27.23 7.23
N THR A 143 23.86 26.90 7.52
CA THR A 143 23.04 27.65 8.46
C THR A 143 23.65 27.63 9.86
N ASN A 144 24.12 26.46 10.33
CA ASN A 144 24.80 26.34 11.62
C ASN A 144 26.13 27.10 11.68
N LEU A 145 26.92 27.06 10.60
CA LEU A 145 28.17 27.83 10.52
C LEU A 145 27.90 29.32 10.61
N ARG A 146 26.89 29.82 9.86
CA ARG A 146 26.47 31.22 9.92
C ARG A 146 25.99 31.59 11.33
N LEU A 147 25.21 30.73 11.97
CA LEU A 147 24.74 30.93 13.35
C LEU A 147 25.91 31.01 14.35
N SER A 148 26.90 30.14 14.21
CA SER A 148 28.13 30.15 15.03
C SER A 148 28.92 31.45 14.83
N ASN A 149 29.06 31.92 13.60
CA ASN A 149 29.77 33.17 13.30
C ASN A 149 29.03 34.38 13.88
N LEU A 150 27.71 34.48 13.68
CA LEU A 150 26.92 35.56 14.28
C LEU A 150 26.98 35.54 15.81
N GLN A 151 27.01 34.36 16.44
CA GLN A 151 27.17 34.25 17.90
C GLN A 151 28.54 34.74 18.37
N ALA A 152 29.61 34.48 17.62
CA ALA A 152 30.94 34.99 17.92
C ALA A 152 30.99 36.51 17.78
N GLU A 153 30.44 37.05 16.69
CA GLU A 153 30.37 38.49 16.43
C GLU A 153 29.54 39.21 17.50
N LEU A 154 28.39 38.67 17.89
CA LEU A 154 27.58 39.22 19.00
C LEU A 154 28.35 39.27 20.31
N LYS A 155 29.15 38.23 20.62
CA LYS A 155 29.98 38.22 21.83
C LYS A 155 31.07 39.28 21.77
N GLU A 156 31.72 39.47 20.62
CA GLU A 156 32.72 40.53 20.45
C GLU A 156 32.09 41.92 20.58
N LEU A 157 30.96 42.17 19.90
CA LEU A 157 30.24 43.44 19.99
C LEU A 157 29.80 43.74 21.43
N HIS A 158 29.36 42.72 22.17
CA HIS A 158 28.98 42.86 23.56
C HIS A 158 30.19 43.26 24.42
N ARG A 159 31.35 42.62 24.20
CA ARG A 159 32.60 42.96 24.88
C ARG A 159 33.06 44.38 24.55
N GLU A 160 32.96 44.79 23.28
CA GLU A 160 33.32 46.14 22.85
C GLU A 160 32.41 47.19 23.48
N LYS A 161 31.11 46.94 23.50
CA LYS A 161 30.12 47.78 24.16
C LYS A 161 30.47 47.96 25.65
N GLU A 162 30.75 46.86 26.35
CA GLU A 162 31.09 46.90 27.77
C GLU A 162 32.38 47.70 28.03
N LEU A 163 33.39 47.57 27.17
CA LEU A 163 34.61 48.38 27.24
C LEU A 163 34.35 49.88 26.99
N LEU A 164 33.48 50.20 26.03
CA LEU A 164 33.07 51.58 25.74
C LEU A 164 32.30 52.19 26.91
N GLU A 165 31.37 51.46 27.51
CA GLU A 165 30.63 51.88 28.71
C GLU A 165 31.60 52.15 29.87
N GLN A 166 32.57 51.25 30.13
CA GLN A 166 33.60 51.47 31.15
C GLN A 166 34.46 52.71 30.87
N LYS A 167 34.88 52.93 29.62
CA LYS A 167 35.62 54.14 29.22
C LYS A 167 34.79 55.40 29.44
N LEU A 168 33.51 55.38 29.05
CA LEU A 168 32.60 56.51 29.19
C LEU A 168 32.39 56.85 30.68
N ASP A 169 32.21 55.85 31.53
CA ASP A 169 32.10 56.05 32.98
C ASP A 169 33.39 56.60 33.59
N MET A 170 34.56 56.13 33.15
CA MET A 170 35.84 56.72 33.57
C MET A 170 35.97 58.19 33.14
N ARG A 171 35.54 58.55 31.93
CA ARG A 171 35.52 59.94 31.47
C ARG A 171 34.52 60.79 32.27
N ARG A 172 33.33 60.26 32.58
CA ARG A 172 32.35 60.93 33.48
C ARG A 172 32.95 61.22 34.85
N LYS A 173 33.64 60.24 35.45
CA LYS A 173 34.35 60.42 36.73
C LYS A 173 35.44 61.49 36.63
N GLN A 174 36.29 61.45 35.59
CA GLN A 174 37.32 62.47 35.35
C GLN A 174 36.72 63.87 35.18
N PHE A 175 35.62 63.99 34.42
CA PHE A 175 34.92 65.26 34.22
C PHE A 175 34.32 65.78 35.53
N HIS A 176 33.75 64.90 36.36
CA HIS A 176 33.24 65.27 37.67
C HIS A 176 34.34 65.81 38.59
N VAL A 177 35.54 65.22 38.57
CA VAL A 177 36.70 65.74 39.29
C VAL A 177 37.10 67.12 38.76
N LEU A 178 37.18 67.31 37.44
CA LEU A 178 37.48 68.62 36.84
C LEU A 178 36.46 69.69 37.24
N VAL A 179 35.16 69.38 37.15
CA VAL A 179 34.08 70.30 37.54
C VAL A 179 34.14 70.63 39.03
N SER A 180 34.40 69.63 39.89
CA SER A 180 34.56 69.85 41.32
C SER A 180 35.78 70.73 41.63
N SER A 181 36.92 70.48 40.98
CA SER A 181 38.13 71.30 41.12
C SER A 181 37.93 72.72 40.60
N ALA A 182 37.25 72.90 39.46
CA ALA A 182 36.91 74.21 38.92
C ALA A 182 35.96 74.98 39.86
N SER A 183 34.94 74.30 40.40
CA SER A 183 34.02 74.89 41.38
C SER A 183 34.74 75.27 42.68
N LYS A 184 35.72 74.47 43.13
CA LYS A 184 36.57 74.81 44.27
C LYS A 184 37.49 76.00 43.99
N LEU A 185 38.12 76.06 42.81
CA LEU A 185 38.92 77.22 42.41
C LEU A 185 38.06 78.48 42.29
N GLN A 186 36.84 78.36 41.78
CA GLN A 186 35.88 79.46 41.76
C GLN A 186 35.53 79.91 43.19
N ALA A 187 35.22 78.99 44.09
CA ALA A 187 35.00 79.31 45.50
C ALA A 187 36.22 79.98 46.16
N MET A 188 37.44 79.50 45.89
CA MET A 188 38.68 80.13 46.39
C MET A 188 38.91 81.53 45.80
N LEU A 189 38.55 81.77 44.54
CA LEU A 189 38.60 83.09 43.92
C LEU A 189 37.54 84.03 44.53
N GLU A 190 36.32 83.54 44.76
CA GLU A 190 35.27 84.28 45.47
C GLU A 190 35.69 84.59 46.92
N GLU A 191 36.39 83.68 47.60
CA GLU A 191 36.98 83.91 48.94
C GLU A 191 38.12 84.95 48.89
N ALA A 192 39.02 84.87 47.90
CA ALA A 192 40.11 85.83 47.74
C ALA A 192 39.63 87.25 47.35
N ASP A 193 38.58 87.36 46.53
CA ASP A 193 37.94 88.65 46.22
C ASP A 193 37.22 89.23 47.46
N ASN A 194 36.71 88.39 48.36
CA ASN A 194 36.17 88.82 49.65
C ASN A 194 37.28 89.27 50.62
N ASP A 195 38.45 88.60 50.64
CA ASP A 195 39.60 88.99 51.47
C ASP A 195 40.29 90.27 50.96
N TYR A 196 40.38 90.49 49.63
CA TYR A 196 40.87 91.74 49.05
C TYR A 196 39.92 92.92 49.35
N ASN A 197 38.60 92.69 49.33
CA ASN A 197 37.63 93.72 49.74
C ASN A 197 37.67 94.03 51.24
N ASN A 198 38.03 93.06 52.09
CA ASN A 198 38.24 93.29 53.52
C ASN A 198 39.57 93.99 53.84
N SER A 199 40.63 93.76 53.05
CA SER A 199 41.92 94.45 53.22
C SER A 199 41.90 95.92 52.78
N SER A 200 41.01 96.33 51.87
CA SER A 200 40.84 97.74 51.48
C SER A 200 40.07 98.58 52.51
N LEU A 201 39.54 97.97 53.58
CA LEU A 201 38.71 98.63 54.59
C LEU A 201 39.46 98.98 55.88
N LEU A 202 40.77 98.71 55.98
CA LEU A 202 41.55 98.86 57.22
C LEU A 202 42.72 99.86 57.16
N GLU A 203 42.88 100.64 56.08
CA GLU A 203 44.02 101.56 55.93
C GLU A 203 43.63 103.02 55.63
N ASP A 204 42.57 103.54 56.27
CA ASP A 204 42.25 104.97 56.22
C ASP A 204 41.53 105.56 57.45
N VAL A 205 41.99 105.28 58.68
CA VAL A 205 41.61 106.10 59.85
C VAL A 205 42.76 106.17 60.88
N ALA A 206 43.74 107.04 60.65
CA ALA A 206 44.51 107.67 61.73
C ALA A 206 45.33 108.88 61.22
N ASP A 207 44.67 110.03 61.00
CA ASP A 207 45.31 111.31 61.31
C ASP A 207 44.28 112.37 61.73
N SER A 208 44.29 112.70 63.02
CA SER A 208 44.28 114.05 63.62
C SER A 208 43.13 115.03 63.28
N THR A 209 42.56 115.86 64.14
CA THR A 209 42.55 116.18 65.58
C THR A 209 41.35 117.14 65.74
N GLY A 210 40.80 117.30 66.94
CA GLY A 210 39.55 118.04 67.20
C GLY A 210 39.56 119.54 66.83
N PRO A 211 38.39 120.17 66.95
CA PRO A 211 38.30 121.20 67.99
C PRO A 211 37.01 121.13 68.83
N GLU A 212 37.19 121.42 70.12
CA GLU A 212 36.18 121.74 71.13
C GLU A 212 35.36 123.01 70.76
N PRO A 213 34.13 123.26 71.31
CA PRO A 213 33.99 123.67 72.71
C PRO A 213 32.69 123.32 73.48
N MET A 214 32.83 123.49 74.80
CA MET A 214 31.88 123.50 75.93
C MET A 214 30.41 123.89 75.69
N SER A 215 29.50 123.28 76.47
CA SER A 215 28.64 123.94 77.48
C SER A 215 27.88 122.93 78.35
N GLU A 216 27.91 123.19 79.67
CA GLU A 216 27.13 122.64 80.82
C GLU A 216 27.32 121.19 81.29
#